data_AF-A0A4Q3TZ59-F1
#
_entry.id   AF-A0A4Q3TZ59-F1
#
_cell.length_a   1.000
_cell.length_b   1.000
_cell.length_c   1.000
_cell.angle_alpha   90.00
_cell.angle_beta   90.00
_cell.angle_gamma   90.00
#
_symmetry.space_group_name_H-M   'P 1'
#
loop_
_entity.id
_entity.type
_entity.pdbx_description
1 polymer ?
#
loop_
_entity_poly.entity_id
_entity_poly.type
_entity_poly.pdbx_seq_one_letter_code
_entity_poly.pdbx_strand_id
1 'polypeptide(L)'
;MATLERAAEVRPLALPRPFDGPRFEGADSPAWTSNGGPTRGHPARAMPFSFETPLPDDALLRRVHLVGVLARFSGPEHESVGSLGAIVTLEQNGAPSLRIELTNGRHYGDASDLTDFDSLNGDGTERHSVGQVQIDGEAWRVDRLSIDVPPDTRADRLKFRAMNGPSSFVIFDVLAETAPVQGCPFASRGGGVSLAEVGPIVRMGDRVRFDRAL
;
A
#
# COMPACT_ATOMS: atom_id res chain seq x y z
N MET A 1 33.12 -1.75 -8.64
CA MET A 1 31.94 -1.29 -9.39
C MET A 1 30.78 -1.22 -8.41
N ALA A 2 30.31 -0.02 -8.08
CA ALA A 2 29.15 0.14 -7.21
C ALA A 2 27.89 -0.28 -7.99
N THR A 3 27.20 -1.30 -7.51
CA THR A 3 25.86 -1.63 -7.98
C THR A 3 24.97 -0.45 -7.62
N LEU A 4 24.57 0.35 -8.62
CA LEU A 4 23.51 1.33 -8.45
C LEU A 4 22.23 0.55 -8.13
N GLU A 5 21.89 0.42 -6.84
CA GLU A 5 20.53 0.10 -6.44
C GLU A 5 19.62 1.14 -7.10
N ARG A 6 18.86 0.71 -8.11
CA ARG A 6 17.81 1.56 -8.64
C ARG A 6 16.81 1.79 -7.52
N ALA A 7 16.62 3.05 -7.17
CA ALA A 7 15.70 3.48 -6.12
C ALA A 7 14.29 2.93 -6.37
N ALA A 8 13.58 2.63 -5.28
CA ALA A 8 12.17 2.26 -5.36
C ALA A 8 11.37 3.42 -5.98
N GLU A 9 10.42 3.07 -6.85
CA GLU A 9 9.54 4.01 -7.54
C GLU A 9 8.16 3.97 -6.89
N VAL A 10 7.64 5.14 -6.50
CA VAL A 10 6.27 5.30 -5.97
C VAL A 10 5.34 5.68 -7.11
N ARG A 11 4.32 4.86 -7.36
CA ARG A 11 3.38 5.02 -8.47
C ARG A 11 1.95 5.20 -7.94
N PRO A 12 1.22 6.27 -8.32
CA PRO A 12 -0.18 6.41 -7.96
C PRO A 12 -1.03 5.38 -8.71
N LEU A 13 -2.02 4.81 -8.03
CA LEU A 13 -2.96 3.85 -8.57
C LEU A 13 -4.31 4.49 -8.90
N ALA A 14 -4.95 3.99 -9.95
CA ALA A 14 -6.24 4.49 -10.39
C ALA A 14 -7.35 4.04 -9.43
N LEU A 15 -7.89 4.99 -8.66
CA LEU A 15 -9.04 4.72 -7.80
C LEU A 15 -10.36 4.95 -8.57
N PRO A 16 -11.36 4.08 -8.42
CA PRO A 16 -12.71 4.36 -8.93
C PRO A 16 -13.38 5.37 -7.98
N ARG A 17 -13.51 6.62 -8.43
CA ARG A 17 -13.97 7.74 -7.58
C ARG A 17 -15.32 8.31 -8.07
N PRO A 18 -16.22 8.74 -7.18
CA PRO A 18 -17.35 9.58 -7.56
C PRO A 18 -16.88 10.98 -8.00
N PHE A 19 -17.64 11.64 -8.88
CA PHE A 19 -17.27 12.94 -9.47
C PHE A 19 -17.20 14.08 -8.43
N ASP A 20 -18.01 14.01 -7.36
CA ASP A 20 -18.20 15.08 -6.37
C ASP A 20 -17.79 14.66 -4.94
N GLY A 21 -16.58 14.10 -4.78
CA GLY A 21 -16.01 13.74 -3.47
C GLY A 21 -15.18 14.86 -2.80
N PRO A 22 -14.85 14.74 -1.49
CA PRO A 22 -13.97 15.67 -0.81
C PRO A 22 -12.58 15.68 -1.45
N ARG A 23 -11.88 16.81 -1.36
CA ARG A 23 -10.54 17.00 -1.95
C ARG A 23 -9.54 17.35 -0.87
N PHE A 24 -8.36 16.76 -0.95
CA PHE A 24 -7.22 17.06 -0.10
C PHE A 24 -6.16 17.77 -0.93
N GLU A 25 -5.47 18.75 -0.34
CA GLU A 25 -4.40 19.48 -1.02
C GLU A 25 -3.25 18.50 -1.34
N GLY A 26 -2.88 18.42 -2.63
CA GLY A 26 -1.92 17.43 -3.13
C GLY A 26 -2.53 16.15 -3.72
N ALA A 27 -3.85 15.96 -3.64
CA ALA A 27 -4.55 14.91 -4.37
C ALA A 27 -5.07 15.42 -5.73
N ASP A 28 -4.77 14.69 -6.81
CA ASP A 28 -5.17 15.09 -8.18
C ASP A 28 -6.67 14.89 -8.47
N SER A 29 -7.42 14.26 -7.54
CA SER A 29 -8.80 13.85 -7.77
C SER A 29 -9.63 13.78 -6.48
N PRO A 30 -10.98 13.82 -6.57
CA PRO A 30 -11.87 13.65 -5.42
C PRO A 30 -11.61 12.34 -4.67
N ALA A 31 -11.97 12.21 -3.40
CA ALA A 31 -11.79 10.96 -2.67
C ALA A 31 -12.84 9.89 -3.01
N TRP A 32 -12.48 8.63 -2.78
CA TRP A 32 -13.46 7.56 -2.56
C TRP A 32 -13.92 7.56 -1.09
N THR A 33 -15.21 7.32 -0.82
CA THR A 33 -15.76 7.34 0.54
C THR A 33 -16.54 6.05 0.82
N SER A 34 -16.32 5.44 1.99
CA SER A 34 -17.07 4.26 2.46
C SER A 34 -18.43 4.63 3.06
N ASN A 35 -19.29 3.62 3.30
CA ASN A 35 -20.66 3.83 3.78
C ASN A 35 -20.79 4.31 5.24
N GLY A 36 -19.69 4.31 6.00
CA GLY A 36 -19.64 4.78 7.38
C GLY A 36 -20.56 4.09 8.40
N GLY A 37 -21.31 3.05 8.07
CA GLY A 37 -22.21 2.47 9.09
C GLY A 37 -23.23 1.47 8.57
N PRO A 38 -23.83 0.68 9.47
CA PRO A 38 -24.87 -0.28 9.10
C PRO A 38 -26.26 0.37 8.95
N THR A 39 -26.47 1.58 9.49
CA THR A 39 -27.78 2.23 9.53
C THR A 39 -28.02 3.15 8.33
N ARG A 40 -29.28 3.25 7.89
CA ARG A 40 -29.66 4.11 6.76
C ARG A 40 -29.46 5.61 7.03
N GLY A 41 -29.38 6.02 8.30
CA GLY A 41 -29.23 7.41 8.72
C GLY A 41 -27.80 7.81 9.07
N HIS A 42 -26.79 7.00 8.75
CA HIS A 42 -25.41 7.34 9.07
C HIS A 42 -24.96 8.62 8.33
N PRO A 43 -24.31 9.60 9.00
CA PRO A 43 -23.93 10.87 8.38
C PRO A 43 -23.02 10.73 7.15
N ALA A 44 -22.09 9.79 7.17
CA ALA A 44 -21.15 9.54 6.07
C ALA A 44 -21.60 8.44 5.09
N ARG A 45 -22.91 8.28 4.90
CA ARG A 45 -23.45 7.21 4.06
C ARG A 45 -23.08 7.40 2.58
N ALA A 46 -22.20 6.55 2.07
CA ALA A 46 -21.78 6.49 0.67
C ALA A 46 -21.72 5.05 0.11
N MET A 47 -21.96 4.91 -1.19
CA MET A 47 -21.76 3.66 -1.94
C MET A 47 -20.68 3.88 -2.99
N PRO A 48 -19.82 2.89 -3.29
CA PRO A 48 -19.81 1.49 -2.82
C PRO A 48 -19.04 1.23 -1.50
N PHE A 49 -19.21 0.06 -0.88
CA PHE A 49 -18.48 -0.38 0.34
C PHE A 49 -17.03 -0.83 0.11
N SER A 50 -16.64 -0.97 -1.15
CA SER A 50 -15.33 -1.44 -1.54
C SER A 50 -14.90 -0.78 -2.83
N PHE A 51 -13.60 -0.69 -3.04
CA PHE A 51 -13.00 -0.40 -4.33
C PHE A 51 -11.94 -1.44 -4.66
N GLU A 52 -11.61 -1.50 -5.94
CA GLU A 52 -10.54 -2.32 -6.48
C GLU A 52 -9.70 -1.45 -7.41
N THR A 53 -8.38 -1.65 -7.40
CA THR A 53 -7.44 -1.00 -8.33
C THR A 53 -6.43 -2.02 -8.84
N PRO A 54 -6.07 -2.00 -10.13
CA PRO A 54 -4.95 -2.80 -10.62
C PRO A 54 -3.65 -2.37 -9.94
N LEU A 55 -2.74 -3.33 -9.76
CA LEU A 55 -1.37 -3.10 -9.32
C LEU A 55 -0.43 -3.16 -10.53
N PRO A 56 0.74 -2.48 -10.48
CA PRO A 56 1.75 -2.59 -11.54
C PRO A 56 2.25 -4.03 -11.69
N ASP A 57 2.28 -4.54 -12.92
CA ASP A 57 2.71 -5.90 -13.26
C ASP A 57 4.14 -5.97 -13.83
N ASP A 58 4.74 -4.81 -14.10
CA ASP A 58 6.08 -4.63 -14.67
C ASP A 58 7.21 -4.54 -13.61
N ALA A 59 6.86 -4.54 -12.33
CA ALA A 59 7.78 -4.33 -11.22
C ALA A 59 7.46 -5.20 -9.99
N LEU A 60 8.45 -5.35 -9.09
CA LEU A 60 8.26 -6.03 -7.81
C LEU A 60 7.57 -5.06 -6.83
N LEU A 61 6.36 -5.39 -6.41
CA LEU A 61 5.67 -4.65 -5.36
C LEU A 61 6.41 -4.80 -4.01
N ARG A 62 6.71 -3.68 -3.36
CA ARG A 62 7.38 -3.63 -2.05
C ARG A 62 6.45 -3.18 -0.94
N ARG A 63 5.63 -2.18 -1.24
CA ARG A 63 4.75 -1.57 -0.26
C ARG A 63 3.55 -0.97 -0.97
N VAL A 64 2.42 -0.96 -0.27
CA VAL A 64 1.22 -0.22 -0.68
C VAL A 64 0.96 0.86 0.36
N HIS A 65 0.56 2.03 -0.09
CA HIS A 65 0.12 3.11 0.79
C HIS A 65 -1.34 3.46 0.51
N LEU A 66 -2.14 3.59 1.57
CA LEU A 66 -3.45 4.22 1.53
C LEU A 66 -3.34 5.59 2.20
N VAL A 67 -3.67 6.65 1.46
CA VAL A 67 -3.70 8.03 1.97
C VAL A 67 -5.15 8.47 2.09
N GLY A 68 -5.57 8.85 3.29
CA GLY A 68 -6.98 9.12 3.54
C GLY A 68 -7.30 9.59 4.95
N VAL A 69 -8.55 9.99 5.14
CA VAL A 69 -9.14 10.01 6.48
C VAL A 69 -9.45 8.56 6.84
N LEU A 70 -8.56 7.96 7.64
CA LEU A 70 -8.63 6.56 8.04
C LEU A 70 -9.58 6.42 9.23
N ALA A 71 -10.88 6.49 8.92
CA ALA A 71 -12.04 6.43 9.81
C ALA A 71 -12.46 7.77 10.45
N ARG A 72 -13.52 8.36 9.89
CA ARG A 72 -14.47 9.21 10.61
C ARG A 72 -15.34 8.30 11.48
N PHE A 73 -15.80 8.78 12.63
CA PHE A 73 -16.69 8.03 13.54
C PHE A 73 -16.08 6.74 14.12
N SER A 74 -14.79 6.77 14.44
CA SER A 74 -14.08 5.70 15.16
C SER A 74 -13.60 6.11 16.56
N GLY A 75 -14.08 7.26 17.06
CA GLY A 75 -13.87 7.69 18.44
C GLY A 75 -14.55 6.75 19.44
N PRO A 76 -14.17 6.81 20.72
CA PRO A 76 -14.65 5.89 21.77
C PRO A 76 -16.18 5.89 21.94
N GLU A 77 -16.85 6.97 21.53
CA GLU A 77 -18.30 7.11 21.52
C GLU A 77 -19.00 6.37 20.37
N HIS A 78 -18.26 6.01 19.31
CA HIS A 78 -18.78 5.34 18.13
C HIS A 78 -18.26 3.90 17.98
N GLU A 79 -16.97 3.66 18.24
CA GLU A 79 -16.31 2.38 17.98
C GLU A 79 -15.30 2.01 19.07
N SER A 80 -15.41 0.78 19.59
CA SER A 80 -14.45 0.25 20.56
C SER A 80 -13.08 0.01 19.92
N VAL A 81 -12.01 0.29 20.67
CA VAL A 81 -10.65 -0.14 20.31
C VAL A 81 -10.62 -1.65 20.10
N GLY A 82 -9.91 -2.11 19.07
CA GLY A 82 -9.86 -3.52 18.69
C GLY A 82 -10.93 -3.96 17.67
N SER A 83 -11.87 -3.08 17.31
CA SER A 83 -12.91 -3.40 16.31
C SER A 83 -12.34 -3.46 14.89
N LEU A 84 -12.84 -4.40 14.08
CA LEU A 84 -12.48 -4.54 12.68
C LEU A 84 -13.26 -3.51 11.83
N GLY A 85 -12.56 -2.56 11.22
CA GLY A 85 -13.19 -1.50 10.42
C GLY A 85 -13.11 -1.74 8.92
N ALA A 86 -12.03 -2.35 8.43
CA ALA A 86 -11.84 -2.59 7.00
C ALA A 86 -10.85 -3.72 6.74
N ILE A 87 -10.78 -4.16 5.49
CA ILE A 87 -9.88 -5.22 5.03
C ILE A 87 -9.22 -4.76 3.74
N VAL A 88 -7.89 -4.86 3.72
CA VAL A 88 -7.08 -4.68 2.52
C VAL A 88 -6.64 -6.06 2.05
N THR A 89 -6.89 -6.38 0.79
CA THR A 89 -6.50 -7.66 0.19
C THR A 89 -5.71 -7.37 -1.08
N LEU A 90 -4.52 -7.95 -1.18
CA LEU A 90 -3.82 -8.09 -2.44
C LEU A 90 -4.23 -9.42 -3.05
N GLU A 91 -4.57 -9.41 -4.33
CA GLU A 91 -5.01 -10.59 -5.07
C GLU A 91 -4.09 -10.84 -6.26
N GLN A 92 -3.91 -12.12 -6.59
CA GLN A 92 -3.29 -12.58 -7.82
C GLN A 92 -4.26 -13.52 -8.52
N ASN A 93 -4.64 -13.22 -9.75
CA ASN A 93 -5.58 -14.01 -10.55
C ASN A 93 -6.89 -14.30 -9.79
N GLY A 94 -7.35 -13.33 -8.98
CA GLY A 94 -8.56 -13.43 -8.16
C GLY A 94 -8.43 -14.24 -6.87
N ALA A 95 -7.25 -14.77 -6.54
CA ALA A 95 -6.98 -15.43 -5.26
C ALA A 95 -6.23 -14.47 -4.31
N PRO A 96 -6.58 -14.43 -3.00
CA PRO A 96 -5.88 -13.56 -2.05
C PRO A 96 -4.43 -14.03 -1.84
N SER A 97 -3.46 -13.13 -2.02
CA SER A 97 -2.04 -13.38 -1.76
C SER A 97 -1.54 -12.71 -0.48
N LEU A 98 -2.13 -11.58 -0.10
CA LEU A 98 -1.93 -10.93 1.19
C LEU A 98 -3.27 -10.36 1.68
N ARG A 99 -3.55 -10.48 2.98
CA ARG A 99 -4.75 -9.93 3.60
C ARG A 99 -4.40 -9.29 4.92
N ILE A 100 -4.77 -8.02 5.06
CA ILE A 100 -4.62 -7.24 6.30
C ILE A 100 -6.00 -6.81 6.79
N GLU A 101 -6.25 -7.08 8.06
CA GLU A 101 -7.46 -6.70 8.77
C GLU A 101 -7.19 -5.42 9.56
N LEU A 102 -7.84 -4.32 9.14
CA LEU A 102 -7.65 -3.01 9.74
C LEU A 102 -8.47 -2.89 11.01
N THR A 103 -7.82 -2.51 12.11
CA THR A 103 -8.35 -2.56 13.46
C THR A 103 -8.27 -1.19 14.13
N ASN A 104 -9.34 -0.75 14.79
CA ASN A 104 -9.37 0.52 15.52
C ASN A 104 -8.33 0.53 16.64
N GLY A 105 -7.57 1.62 16.74
CA GLY A 105 -6.48 1.79 17.71
C GLY A 105 -5.15 1.17 17.29
N ARG A 106 -5.10 0.48 16.14
CA ARG A 106 -3.86 -0.07 15.56
C ARG A 106 -3.61 0.47 14.16
N HIS A 107 -4.52 0.15 13.24
CA HIS A 107 -4.38 0.49 11.82
C HIS A 107 -5.04 1.82 11.47
N TYR A 108 -6.09 2.17 12.20
CA TYR A 108 -6.85 3.40 12.04
C TYR A 108 -7.32 3.86 13.44
N GLY A 109 -7.86 5.06 13.55
CA GLY A 109 -8.26 5.64 14.82
C GLY A 109 -9.05 6.91 14.59
N ASP A 110 -9.50 7.54 15.67
CA ASP A 110 -10.26 8.78 15.59
C ASP A 110 -9.50 9.85 14.80
N ALA A 111 -10.02 10.17 13.62
CA ALA A 111 -9.47 11.19 12.75
C ALA A 111 -9.95 12.61 13.09
N SER A 112 -10.86 12.77 14.06
CA SER A 112 -11.19 14.08 14.62
C SER A 112 -10.14 14.57 15.61
N ASP A 113 -9.36 13.65 16.19
CA ASP A 113 -8.12 14.00 16.89
C ASP A 113 -7.07 14.44 15.85
N LEU A 114 -6.81 15.73 15.82
CA LEU A 114 -5.89 16.36 14.87
C LEU A 114 -4.42 16.28 15.29
N THR A 115 -4.12 15.62 16.41
CA THR A 115 -2.76 15.42 16.88
C THR A 115 -1.97 14.58 15.87
N ASP A 116 -0.78 15.05 15.49
CA ASP A 116 0.11 14.30 14.62
C ASP A 116 0.49 12.96 15.26
N PHE A 117 0.51 11.92 14.44
CA PHE A 117 0.70 10.56 14.89
C PHE A 117 1.65 9.78 13.97
N ASP A 118 2.54 9.00 14.56
CA ASP A 118 3.40 8.03 13.88
C ASP A 118 3.38 6.72 14.68
N SER A 119 3.11 5.60 14.02
CA SER A 119 3.17 4.28 14.64
C SER A 119 3.59 3.18 13.69
N LEU A 120 4.45 2.31 14.21
CA LEU A 120 4.81 1.02 13.64
C LEU A 120 4.03 -0.07 14.37
N ASN A 121 3.19 -0.83 13.65
CA ASN A 121 2.26 -1.79 14.25
C ASN A 121 2.85 -3.19 14.46
N GLY A 122 4.06 -3.45 13.97
CA GLY A 122 4.76 -4.74 14.12
C GLY A 122 4.22 -5.89 13.27
N ASP A 123 3.26 -5.65 12.40
CA ASP A 123 2.67 -6.62 11.45
C ASP A 123 2.96 -6.27 9.98
N GLY A 124 4.01 -5.48 9.75
CA GLY A 124 4.32 -4.94 8.43
C GLY A 124 3.45 -3.75 8.05
N THR A 125 2.69 -3.17 8.98
CA THR A 125 1.98 -1.91 8.75
C THR A 125 2.56 -0.77 9.58
N GLU A 126 2.45 0.43 9.02
CA GLU A 126 2.81 1.69 9.67
C GLU A 126 1.77 2.75 9.33
N ARG A 127 1.50 3.66 10.27
CA ARG A 127 0.56 4.77 10.07
C ARG A 127 1.22 6.08 10.45
N HIS A 128 1.13 7.05 9.55
CA HIS A 128 1.74 8.37 9.69
C HIS A 128 0.72 9.44 9.35
N SER A 129 0.59 10.47 10.17
CA SER A 129 -0.21 11.65 9.82
C SER A 129 0.52 12.49 8.78
N VAL A 130 -0.21 12.91 7.75
CA VAL A 130 0.35 13.63 6.59
C VAL A 130 -0.30 14.98 6.35
N GLY A 131 -1.39 15.30 7.05
CA GLY A 131 -2.05 16.60 6.96
C GLY A 131 -3.47 16.58 7.49
N GLN A 132 -4.26 17.56 7.06
CA GLN A 132 -5.65 17.73 7.46
C GLN A 132 -6.51 18.16 6.27
N VAL A 133 -7.80 17.82 6.32
CA VAL A 133 -8.77 18.14 5.26
C VAL A 133 -10.08 18.63 5.86
N GLN A 134 -10.77 19.52 5.16
CA GLN A 134 -12.12 19.96 5.52
C GLN A 134 -13.16 19.08 4.84
N ILE A 135 -14.04 18.44 5.61
CA ILE A 135 -15.15 17.62 5.11
C ILE A 135 -16.40 17.99 5.91
N ASP A 136 -17.47 18.37 5.23
CA ASP A 136 -18.75 18.77 5.84
C ASP A 136 -18.61 19.93 6.86
N GLY A 137 -17.60 20.79 6.69
CA GLY A 137 -17.31 21.92 7.59
C GLY A 137 -16.49 21.57 8.83
N GLU A 138 -16.02 20.33 8.94
CA GLU A 138 -15.18 19.85 10.03
C GLU A 138 -13.77 19.48 9.53
N ALA A 139 -12.78 19.71 10.38
CA ALA A 139 -11.40 19.30 10.12
C ALA A 139 -11.21 17.82 10.46
N TRP A 140 -10.54 17.08 9.57
CA TRP A 140 -10.19 15.69 9.75
C TRP A 140 -8.71 15.46 9.47
N ARG A 141 -8.05 14.66 10.30
CA ARG A 141 -6.67 14.22 10.08
C ARG A 141 -6.61 13.29 8.86
N VAL A 142 -5.60 13.53 8.02
CA VAL A 142 -5.26 12.67 6.89
C VAL A 142 -4.05 11.86 7.30
N ASP A 143 -4.17 10.54 7.19
CA ASP A 143 -3.13 9.58 7.52
C ASP A 143 -2.71 8.81 6.27
N ARG A 144 -1.44 8.42 6.22
CA ARG A 144 -0.88 7.42 5.32
C ARG A 144 -0.71 6.11 6.08
N LEU A 145 -1.47 5.10 5.72
CA LEU A 145 -1.24 3.71 6.13
C LEU A 145 -0.38 3.02 5.08
N SER A 146 0.83 2.62 5.45
CA SER A 146 1.67 1.78 4.60
C SER A 146 1.57 0.31 5.00
N ILE A 147 1.64 -0.58 4.02
CA ILE A 147 1.57 -2.04 4.17
C ILE A 147 2.74 -2.65 3.41
N ASP A 148 3.65 -3.28 4.13
CA ASP A 148 4.77 -4.03 3.58
C ASP A 148 4.27 -5.27 2.84
N VAL A 149 4.84 -5.50 1.67
CA VAL A 149 4.55 -6.65 0.82
C VAL A 149 5.72 -7.63 0.93
N PRO A 150 5.50 -8.86 1.41
CA PRO A 150 6.54 -9.87 1.48
C PRO A 150 7.18 -10.11 0.10
N PRO A 151 8.51 -10.35 0.00
CA PRO A 151 9.22 -10.43 -1.28
C PRO A 151 8.71 -11.49 -2.28
N ASP A 152 8.07 -12.54 -1.77
CA ASP A 152 7.49 -13.65 -2.51
C ASP A 152 6.01 -13.43 -2.88
N THR A 153 5.39 -12.36 -2.36
CA THR A 153 4.01 -12.02 -2.68
C THR A 153 3.91 -11.51 -4.12
N ARG A 154 3.03 -12.15 -4.89
CA ARG A 154 2.60 -11.68 -6.21
C ARG A 154 1.18 -11.15 -6.09
N ALA A 155 0.90 -10.03 -6.74
CA ALA A 155 -0.43 -9.45 -6.77
C ALA A 155 -0.61 -8.60 -8.04
N ASP A 156 -1.77 -8.72 -8.67
CA ASP A 156 -2.21 -7.93 -9.83
C ASP A 156 -3.32 -6.94 -9.47
N ARG A 157 -3.92 -7.08 -8.29
CA ARG A 157 -5.02 -6.24 -7.82
C ARG A 157 -4.95 -5.96 -6.33
N LEU A 158 -5.26 -4.72 -5.96
CA LEU A 158 -5.58 -4.35 -4.59
C LEU A 158 -7.10 -4.19 -4.45
N LYS A 159 -7.62 -4.70 -3.34
CA LYS A 159 -9.01 -4.54 -2.93
C LYS A 159 -9.07 -3.96 -1.53
N PHE A 160 -9.84 -2.88 -1.38
CA PHE A 160 -10.22 -2.34 -0.09
C PHE A 160 -11.69 -2.62 0.16
N ARG A 161 -12.05 -3.09 1.35
CA ARG A 161 -13.44 -3.27 1.76
C ARG A 161 -13.64 -2.71 3.16
N ALA A 162 -14.51 -1.71 3.28
CA ALA A 162 -15.00 -1.28 4.58
C ALA A 162 -15.98 -2.31 5.14
N MET A 163 -15.90 -2.57 6.45
CA MET A 163 -16.86 -3.39 7.17
C MET A 163 -18.11 -2.57 7.49
N ASN A 164 -19.17 -3.25 7.93
CA ASN A 164 -20.43 -2.61 8.33
C ASN A 164 -20.34 -1.94 9.72
N GLY A 165 -19.13 -1.55 10.14
CA GLY A 165 -18.88 -0.79 11.36
C GLY A 165 -19.18 0.70 11.17
N PRO A 166 -19.19 1.48 12.26
CA PRO A 166 -19.40 2.93 12.24
C PRO A 166 -18.23 3.69 11.60
N SER A 167 -17.04 3.07 11.49
CA SER A 167 -15.89 3.69 10.85
C SER A 167 -16.15 4.00 9.37
N SER A 168 -15.97 5.27 9.01
CA SER A 168 -16.11 5.77 7.63
C SER A 168 -14.78 6.21 7.05
N PHE A 169 -14.33 5.54 6.00
CA PHE A 169 -13.05 5.79 5.36
C PHE A 169 -13.22 6.75 4.18
N VAL A 170 -12.32 7.71 4.05
CA VAL A 170 -12.22 8.60 2.89
C VAL A 170 -10.82 8.44 2.32
N ILE A 171 -10.68 7.79 1.16
CA ILE A 171 -9.38 7.48 0.55
C ILE A 171 -9.13 8.43 -0.61
N PHE A 172 -8.10 9.27 -0.44
CA PHE A 172 -7.65 10.20 -1.47
C PHE A 172 -6.77 9.49 -2.48
N ASP A 173 -5.76 8.75 -2.05
CA ASP A 173 -4.81 8.11 -2.95
C ASP A 173 -4.43 6.71 -2.48
N VAL A 174 -4.12 5.86 -3.46
CA VAL A 174 -3.44 4.59 -3.24
C VAL A 174 -2.16 4.60 -4.05
N LEU A 175 -1.05 4.32 -3.39
CA LEU A 175 0.27 4.35 -4.01
C LEU A 175 0.91 2.96 -3.91
N ALA A 176 1.60 2.54 -4.96
CA ALA A 176 2.43 1.34 -4.97
C ALA A 176 3.89 1.74 -5.00
N GLU A 177 4.65 1.30 -3.99
CA GLU A 177 6.10 1.35 -4.01
C GLU A 177 6.62 0.08 -4.70
N THR A 178 7.39 0.26 -5.76
CA THR A 178 7.86 -0.83 -6.60
C THR A 178 9.38 -0.79 -6.75
N ALA A 179 9.99 -1.97 -6.85
CA ALA A 179 11.38 -2.12 -7.22
C ALA A 179 11.47 -2.77 -8.59
N PRO A 180 12.46 -2.41 -9.43
CA PRO A 180 12.64 -3.09 -10.71
C PRO A 180 12.86 -4.58 -10.48
N VAL A 181 12.24 -5.42 -11.33
CA VAL A 181 12.56 -6.84 -11.40
C VAL A 181 14.03 -6.94 -11.81
N GLN A 182 14.91 -7.26 -10.88
CA GLN A 182 16.28 -7.61 -11.26
C GLN A 182 16.18 -8.89 -12.08
N GLY A 183 16.38 -8.77 -13.39
CA GLY A 183 16.62 -9.92 -14.25
C GLY A 183 17.74 -10.74 -13.61
N CYS A 184 17.57 -12.07 -13.60
CA CYS A 184 18.60 -12.98 -13.10
C CYS A 184 19.95 -12.55 -13.71
N PRO A 185 20.99 -12.22 -12.91
CA PRO A 185 22.28 -11.78 -13.46
C PRO A 185 22.94 -12.84 -14.36
N PHE A 186 22.38 -14.06 -14.38
CA PHE A 186 22.79 -15.17 -15.23
C PHE A 186 22.01 -15.29 -16.56
N ALA A 187 20.99 -14.45 -16.82
CA ALA A 187 20.17 -14.52 -18.04
C ALA A 187 20.63 -13.57 -19.16
N SER A 188 21.54 -12.63 -18.88
CA SER A 188 22.12 -11.74 -19.89
C SER A 188 23.46 -12.29 -20.40
N ARG A 189 23.43 -13.28 -21.29
CA ARG A 189 24.54 -13.68 -22.20
C ARG A 189 25.99 -13.51 -21.66
N GLY A 190 26.24 -13.84 -20.40
CA GLY A 190 27.60 -13.97 -19.85
C GLY A 190 28.24 -15.21 -20.46
N GLY A 191 29.47 -15.11 -20.96
CA GLY A 191 30.05 -16.04 -21.92
C GLY A 191 30.28 -17.45 -21.38
N GLY A 192 29.24 -18.29 -21.38
CA GLY A 192 29.33 -19.76 -21.40
C GLY A 192 30.10 -20.47 -20.26
N VAL A 193 30.56 -19.75 -19.23
CA VAL A 193 31.31 -20.35 -18.12
C VAL A 193 30.33 -20.70 -16.99
N SER A 194 30.34 -21.97 -16.58
CA SER A 194 29.50 -22.45 -15.47
C SER A 194 29.97 -21.89 -14.13
N LEU A 195 29.06 -21.67 -13.17
CA LEU A 195 29.40 -21.25 -11.80
C LEU A 195 30.41 -22.19 -11.11
N ALA A 196 30.41 -23.48 -11.48
CA ALA A 196 31.39 -24.45 -10.99
C ALA A 196 32.82 -24.19 -11.47
N GLU A 197 32.98 -23.45 -12.58
CA GLU A 197 34.28 -23.16 -13.22
C GLU A 197 34.91 -21.85 -12.73
N VAL A 198 34.12 -20.95 -12.14
CA VAL A 198 34.60 -19.65 -11.63
C VAL A 198 35.62 -19.83 -10.51
N GLY A 199 35.38 -20.75 -9.56
CA GLY A 199 36.32 -21.04 -8.47
C GLY A 199 37.71 -21.49 -8.95
N PRO A 200 37.78 -22.48 -9.86
CA PRO A 200 39.02 -22.88 -10.51
C PRO A 200 39.71 -21.77 -11.31
N ILE A 201 38.96 -20.97 -12.08
CA ILE A 201 39.52 -19.85 -12.89
C ILE A 201 40.21 -18.81 -12.01
N VAL A 202 39.57 -18.42 -10.90
CA VAL A 202 40.12 -17.46 -9.94
C VAL A 202 41.37 -18.03 -9.26
N ARG A 203 41.37 -19.32 -8.90
CA ARG A 203 42.54 -19.98 -8.28
C ARG A 203 43.72 -20.14 -9.24
N MET A 204 43.45 -20.38 -10.53
CA MET A 204 44.49 -20.54 -11.56
C MET A 204 44.98 -19.22 -12.16
N GLY A 205 44.33 -18.10 -11.84
CA GLY A 205 44.69 -16.79 -12.38
C GLY A 205 44.49 -16.68 -13.90
N ASP A 206 43.57 -17.47 -14.46
CA ASP A 206 43.29 -17.47 -15.91
C ASP A 206 42.42 -16.25 -16.27
N ARG A 207 43.10 -15.13 -16.52
CA ARG A 207 42.46 -13.84 -16.85
C ARG A 207 41.62 -13.90 -18.12
N VAL A 208 42.01 -14.71 -19.11
CA VAL A 208 41.29 -14.80 -20.39
C VAL A 208 39.94 -15.48 -20.21
N ARG A 209 39.86 -16.52 -19.38
CA ARG A 209 38.59 -17.17 -19.05
C ARG A 209 37.75 -16.35 -18.06
N PHE A 210 38.40 -15.63 -17.15
CA PHE A 210 37.72 -14.71 -16.24
C PHE A 210 37.03 -13.57 -17.00
N ASP A 211 37.71 -12.96 -17.97
CA ASP A 211 37.15 -11.89 -18.81
C ASP A 211 36.01 -12.37 -19.71
N ARG A 212 35.93 -13.68 -20.01
CA ARG A 212 34.80 -14.29 -20.72
C ARG A 212 33.60 -14.63 -19.82
N ALA A 213 33.83 -14.75 -18.51
CA ALA A 213 32.81 -15.08 -17.53
C ALA A 213 32.09 -13.82 -16.98
N LEU A 214 32.70 -12.64 -17.15
CA LEU A 214 32.10 -11.32 -16.92
C LEU A 214 31.24 -10.88 -18.10
#